data_AF-A0A7K1ULP7-F1
#
_entry.id   AF-A0A7K1ULP7-F1
#
_cell.length_a   1.000
_cell.length_b   1.000
_cell.length_c   1.000
_cell.angle_alpha   90.00
_cell.angle_beta   90.00
_cell.angle_gamma   90.00
#
_symmetry.space_group_name_H-M   'P 1'
#
loop_
_entity.id
_entity.type
_entity.pdbx_description
1 polymer ?
#
loop_
_entity_poly.entity_id
_entity_poly.type
_entity_poly.pdbx_seq_one_letter_code
_entity_poly.pdbx_strand_id
1 'polypeptide(L)' 'MPGFISADATIREHFEERTGRFRISVTIANERTGPLFGYRGWFELEFFEAERLKVRPGLRPKREHHPKA' A
#
# COMPACT_ATOMS: atom_id res chain seq x y z
N MET A 1 14.25 22.67 12.48
CA MET A 1 13.16 21.75 12.15
C MET A 1 12.89 21.86 10.65
N PRO A 2 13.09 20.83 9.82
CA PRO A 2 12.60 20.88 8.46
C PRO A 2 11.08 20.89 8.52
N GLY A 3 10.48 21.97 8.02
CA GLY A 3 9.06 22.24 8.13
C GLY A 3 8.20 21.12 7.54
N PHE A 4 7.04 20.92 8.17
CA PHE A 4 6.02 19.94 7.82
C PHE A 4 5.53 20.12 6.38
N ILE A 5 6.20 19.52 5.41
CA ILE A 5 5.58 19.24 4.11
C ILE A 5 4.61 18.08 4.36
N SER A 6 3.34 18.42 4.58
CA SER A 6 2.25 17.44 4.61
C SER A 6 1.69 17.27 3.20
N ALA A 7 1.40 16.04 2.80
CA ALA A 7 0.79 15.73 1.51
C ALA A 7 -0.14 14.53 1.67
N ASP A 8 -1.22 14.52 0.91
CA ASP A 8 -2.16 13.42 0.85
C ASP A 8 -1.74 12.42 -0.20
N ALA A 9 -1.88 11.15 0.14
CA ALA A 9 -1.64 10.03 -0.75
C ALA A 9 -2.98 9.43 -1.20
N THR A 10 -3.27 9.51 -2.49
CA THR A 10 -4.37 8.75 -3.10
C THR A 10 -3.82 7.49 -3.73
N ILE A 11 -4.30 6.34 -3.28
CA ILE A 11 -3.96 5.02 -3.83
C ILE A 11 -5.17 4.47 -4.58
N ARG A 12 -4.94 3.96 -5.78
CA ARG A 12 -5.93 3.22 -6.55
C ARG A 12 -5.33 1.90 -7.02
N GLU A 13 -6.06 0.83 -6.78
CA GLU A 13 -5.74 -0.51 -7.25
C GLU A 13 -6.91 -1.12 -8.03
N HIS A 14 -6.58 -1.94 -9.03
CA HIS A 14 -7.52 -2.79 -9.73
C HIS A 14 -6.82 -4.04 -10.23
N PHE A 15 -7.58 -5.11 -10.43
CA PHE A 15 -7.07 -6.31 -11.09
C PHE A 15 -7.12 -6.11 -12.61
N GLU A 16 -6.03 -6.46 -13.32
CA GLU A 16 -5.97 -6.46 -14.78
C GLU A 16 -5.97 -7.91 -15.27
N GLU A 17 -7.10 -8.36 -15.80
CA GLU A 17 -7.36 -9.76 -16.17
C GLU A 17 -6.41 -10.25 -17.26
N ARG A 18 -6.01 -9.37 -18.19
CA ARG A 18 -5.12 -9.72 -19.30
C ARG A 18 -3.72 -10.14 -18.83
N THR A 19 -3.26 -9.59 -17.70
CA THR A 19 -1.92 -9.88 -17.16
C THR A 19 -1.96 -10.70 -15.88
N GLY A 20 -3.15 -10.90 -15.28
CA GLY A 20 -3.31 -11.60 -14.02
C GLY A 20 -2.71 -10.85 -12.83
N ARG A 21 -2.58 -9.52 -12.92
CA ARG A 21 -1.84 -8.70 -11.94
C ARG A 21 -2.71 -7.58 -11.37
N PHE A 22 -2.45 -7.22 -10.12
CA PHE A 22 -3.00 -6.00 -9.56
C PHE A 22 -2.17 -4.82 -10.04
N ARG A 23 -2.81 -3.85 -10.67
CA ARG A 23 -2.23 -2.56 -11.06
C ARG A 23 -2.47 -1.56 -9.95
N ILE A 24 -1.39 -0.91 -9.52
CA ILE A 24 -1.44 0.14 -8.50
C ILE A 24 -0.99 1.47 -9.11
N SER A 25 -1.71 2.53 -8.74
CA SER A 25 -1.29 3.91 -8.96
C SER A 25 -1.38 4.68 -7.66
N VAL A 26 -0.32 5.43 -7.37
CA VAL A 26 -0.21 6.30 -6.20
C VAL A 26 0.02 7.71 -6.70
N THR A 27 -0.79 8.64 -6.21
CA THR A 27 -0.60 10.08 -6.43
C THR A 27 -0.43 10.75 -5.08
N ILE A 28 0.62 11.53 -4.94
CA ILE A 28 0.89 12.33 -3.76
C ILE A 28 0.69 13.79 -4.12
N ALA A 29 -0.16 14.50 -3.40
CA ALA A 29 -0.48 15.89 -3.64
C ALA A 29 -0.47 16.69 -2.33
N ASN A 30 -0.01 17.93 -2.39
CA ASN A 30 -0.23 18.90 -1.31
C ASN A 30 -1.37 19.82 -1.73
N GLU A 31 -2.31 20.10 -0.83
CA GLU A 31 -3.49 20.92 -1.12
C GLU A 31 -3.15 22.30 -1.72
N ARG A 32 -2.01 22.88 -1.35
CA ARG A 32 -1.60 24.23 -1.77
C ARG A 32 -0.81 24.23 -3.07
N THR A 33 -0.01 23.20 -3.32
CA THR A 33 0.93 23.17 -4.46
C THR A 33 0.53 22.16 -5.54
N GLY A 34 -0.52 21.36 -5.33
CA GLY A 34 -0.96 20.35 -6.29
C GLY A 34 -0.14 19.05 -6.23
N PRO A 35 -0.16 18.23 -7.30
CA PRO A 35 0.55 16.96 -7.36
C PRO A 35 2.06 17.15 -7.18
N LEU A 36 2.65 16.42 -6.23
CA LEU A 36 4.08 16.47 -5.94
C LEU A 36 4.83 15.32 -6.63
N PHE A 37 4.29 14.09 -6.53
CA PHE A 37 4.92 12.89 -7.05
C PHE A 37 3.89 11.77 -7.23
N GLY A 38 4.25 10.73 -7.98
CA GLY A 38 3.41 9.55 -8.13
C GLY A 38 4.17 8.35 -8.65
N TYR A 39 3.63 7.17 -8.42
CA TYR A 39 4.20 5.91 -8.87
C TYR A 39 3.11 5.02 -9.47
N ARG A 40 3.50 4.23 -10.47
CA ARG A 40 2.68 3.16 -11.02
C ARG A 40 3.46 1.88 -10.96
N GLY A 41 2.79 0.82 -10.54
CA GLY A 41 3.39 -0.50 -10.44
C GLY A 41 2.36 -1.58 -10.61
N TRP A 42 2.81 -2.79 -10.33
CA TRP A 42 1.97 -3.95 -10.25
C TRP A 42 2.52 -4.91 -9.21
N PHE A 43 1.65 -5.75 -8.69
CA PHE A 43 2.00 -6.83 -7.79
C PHE A 43 1.08 -8.03 -8.01
N GLU A 44 1.53 -9.17 -7.52
CA GLU A 44 0.77 -10.42 -7.48
C GLU A 44 0.40 -10.71 -6.02
N LEU A 45 -0.74 -11.37 -5.80
CA LEU A 45 -1.19 -11.77 -4.47
C LEU A 45 -1.35 -13.28 -4.42
N GLU A 46 -0.83 -13.88 -3.37
CA GLU A 46 -1.07 -15.26 -3.04
C GLU A 46 -1.99 -15.33 -1.83
N PHE A 47 -3.11 -16.04 -1.97
CA PHE A 47 -4.06 -16.28 -0.90
C PHE A 47 -3.91 -17.72 -0.41
N PHE A 48 -3.73 -17.88 0.90
CA PHE A 48 -3.58 -19.18 1.53
C PHE A 48 -4.76 -19.48 2.44
N GLU A 49 -5.22 -20.72 2.43
CA GLU A 49 -6.16 -21.22 3.44
C GLU A 49 -5.47 -21.24 4.80
N ALA A 50 -6.05 -20.55 5.78
CA ALA A 50 -5.48 -20.41 7.11
C ALA A 50 -5.34 -21.78 7.82
N GLU A 51 -6.26 -22.70 7.54
CA GLU A 51 -6.30 -24.07 8.04
C GLU A 51 -5.08 -24.86 7.58
N ARG A 52 -4.69 -24.72 6.30
CA ARG A 52 -3.51 -25.40 5.73
C ARG A 52 -2.21 -24.90 6.35
N LEU A 53 -2.15 -23.61 6.69
CA LEU A 53 -1.00 -22.99 7.33
C LEU A 53 -0.95 -23.22 8.84
N LYS A 54 -1.93 -23.91 9.43
CA LYS A 54 -2.04 -24.16 10.88
C LYS A 54 -1.93 -22.88 11.71
N VAL A 55 -2.47 -21.76 11.18
CA VAL A 55 -2.49 -20.48 11.89
C VAL A 55 -3.32 -20.63 13.16
N ARG A 56 -2.80 -20.16 14.29
CA ARG A 56 -3.49 -20.27 15.59
C ARG A 56 -4.78 -19.44 15.56
N PRO A 57 -5.93 -19.99 15.99
CA PRO A 57 -7.14 -19.20 16.18
C PRO A 57 -6.88 -17.98 17.07
N GLY A 58 -7.34 -16.81 16.64
CA GLY A 58 -7.15 -15.56 17.38
C GLY A 58 -5.77 -14.90 17.23
N LEU A 59 -4.89 -15.42 16.37
CA LEU A 59 -3.65 -14.72 16.00
C LEU A 59 -3.99 -13.36 15.38
N ARG A 60 -3.37 -12.30 15.89
CA ARG A 60 -3.48 -10.94 15.34
C ARG A 60 -2.17 -10.54 14.70
N PRO A 61 -2.19 -9.75 13.60
CA PRO A 61 -0.98 -9.16 13.04
C PRO A 61 -0.19 -8.41 14.12
N LYS A 62 1.12 -8.63 14.18
CA LYS A 62 1.99 -7.84 15.06
C LYS A 62 2.06 -6.43 14.49
N ARG A 63 1.75 -5.43 15.31
CA ARG A 63 1.97 -4.03 14.92
C ARG A 63 3.47 -3.78 14.85
N GLU A 64 3.97 -3.46 13.67
CA GLU A 64 5.34 -3.03 13.45
C GLU A 64 5.42 -1.50 13.51
N HIS A 65 6.45 -0.97 14.16
CA HIS A 65 6.76 0.46 14.17
C HIS A 65 8.20 0.63 13.72
N HIS A 66 8.37 1.22 12.53
CA HIS A 66 9.68 1.66 12.08
C HIS A 66 9.88 3.11 12.52
N PRO A 67 10.96 3.43 13.26
CA PRO A 67 11.28 4.81 13.58
C PRO A 67 11.50 5.59 12.28
N LYS A 68 10.90 6.78 12.18
CA LYS A 68 11.18 7.69 11.08
C LYS A 68 12.64 8.17 11.21
N ALA A 69 13.41 8.05 10.13
CA ALA A 69 14.78 8.55 10.03
C ALA A 69 14.83 10.09 10.02
#